data_AF-A0AA51BKA2-F1
#
_entry.id   AF-A0AA51BKA2-F1
#
_cell.length_a   1.000
_cell.length_b   1.000
_cell.length_c   1.000
_cell.angle_alpha   90.00
_cell.angle_beta   90.00
_cell.angle_gamma   90.00
#
_symmetry.space_group_name_H-M   'P 1'
#
loop_
_entity.id
_entity.type
_entity.pdbx_description
1 polymer ?
#
loop_
_entity_poly.entity_id
_entity_poly.type
_entity_poly.pdbx_seq_one_letter_code
_entity_poly.pdbx_strand_id
1 'polypeptide(L)'
;MTEHVDFIKNSVYFHGKNLTDSSDYMAQTTKIQRVLGLIECSKFINSLVSLGDLPTLNNLSTFLPSIPIYRLPFPSIKFFLNESGLRNDFLFIGALTTYRKELIKGICGFGFNVCFPNFKRNFFISRKLRNHYVSSSKVVLNIPQVKDWFWLSTMRVIVSLANGKPTLSINSQDFSEIHNCVYQTKSVFLFDKRNLLFLLKNWFFLYKKAYLWYMNSAALFRRRTSFFEKFLIKWFRDELINL
;
A
#
# COMPACT_ATOMS: atom_id res chain seq x y z
N MET A 1 -1.42 -6.43 10.49
CA MET A 1 -0.36 -5.42 10.73
C MET A 1 0.12 -4.89 9.39
N THR A 2 0.24 -3.58 9.18
CA THR A 2 0.78 -2.99 7.93
C THR A 2 2.27 -2.65 8.05
N GLU A 3 2.95 -3.33 8.96
CA GLU A 3 4.32 -3.02 9.33
C GLU A 3 5.27 -4.01 8.71
N HIS A 4 6.42 -3.49 8.29
CA HIS A 4 7.47 -4.28 7.67
C HIS A 4 8.49 -4.58 8.76
N VAL A 5 8.44 -5.79 9.32
CA VAL A 5 9.37 -6.23 10.38
C VAL A 5 10.24 -7.34 9.82
N ASP A 6 11.54 -7.09 9.76
CA ASP A 6 12.53 -8.07 9.31
C ASP A 6 13.51 -8.39 10.44
N PHE A 7 14.03 -9.61 10.44
CA PHE A 7 15.10 -10.03 11.34
C PHE A 7 16.33 -10.39 10.53
N ILE A 8 17.37 -9.56 10.57
CA ILE A 8 18.58 -9.72 9.74
C ILE A 8 19.79 -9.64 10.66
N LYS A 9 20.68 -10.64 10.60
CA LYS A 9 21.94 -10.68 11.37
C LYS A 9 21.72 -10.34 12.87
N ASN A 10 20.76 -11.02 13.50
CA ASN A 10 20.38 -10.83 14.91
C ASN A 10 19.86 -9.43 15.28
N SER A 11 19.44 -8.63 14.29
CA SER A 11 18.86 -7.31 14.50
C SER A 11 17.45 -7.23 13.94
N VAL A 12 16.57 -6.55 14.67
CA VAL A 12 15.20 -6.25 14.21
C VAL A 12 15.23 -4.98 13.37
N TYR A 13 14.75 -5.07 12.15
CA TYR A 13 14.55 -3.97 11.25
C TYR A 13 13.06 -3.64 11.17
N PHE A 14 12.71 -2.38 11.35
CA PHE A 14 11.35 -1.88 11.26
C PHE A 14 11.27 -0.86 10.14
N HIS A 15 10.54 -1.21 9.08
CA HIS A 15 10.52 -0.47 7.82
C HIS A 15 11.93 -0.28 7.22
N GLY A 16 12.76 -1.32 7.27
CA GLY A 16 14.06 -1.38 6.60
C GLY A 16 15.16 -0.56 7.25
N LYS A 17 14.85 0.06 8.39
CA LYS A 17 15.80 0.73 9.28
C LYS A 17 15.92 -0.05 10.58
N ASN A 18 17.00 0.15 11.32
CA ASN A 18 17.12 -0.50 12.62
C ASN A 18 15.95 -0.06 13.50
N LEU A 19 15.42 -0.97 14.33
CA LEU A 19 14.32 -0.69 15.25
C LEU A 19 14.58 0.57 16.11
N THR A 20 15.85 0.83 16.44
CA THR A 20 16.27 1.97 17.25
C THR A 20 16.38 3.29 16.48
N ASP A 21 16.31 3.27 15.15
CA ASP A 21 16.48 4.48 14.35
C ASP A 21 15.26 5.40 14.52
N SER A 22 15.52 6.70 14.69
CA SER A 22 14.46 7.71 14.73
C SER A 22 13.88 8.00 13.34
N SER A 23 12.60 8.31 13.27
CA SER A 23 11.97 8.86 12.07
C SER A 23 10.79 9.76 12.41
N ASP A 24 10.52 10.75 11.57
CA ASP A 24 9.36 11.64 11.72
C ASP A 24 8.01 10.96 11.38
N TYR A 25 8.07 9.74 10.84
CA TYR A 25 6.91 8.92 10.57
C TYR A 25 6.34 8.23 11.83
N MET A 26 7.21 7.67 12.68
CA MET A 26 6.79 6.93 13.87
C MET A 26 7.86 7.05 14.95
N ALA A 27 7.45 7.38 16.18
CA ALA A 27 8.35 7.44 17.33
C ALA A 27 8.96 6.07 17.62
N GLN A 28 10.23 6.05 18.02
CA GLN A 28 10.98 4.83 18.33
C GLN A 28 10.27 3.97 19.39
N THR A 29 9.76 4.59 20.45
CA THR A 29 9.00 3.92 21.52
C THR A 29 7.79 3.18 20.97
N THR A 30 7.05 3.79 20.03
CA THR A 30 5.92 3.15 19.36
C THR A 30 6.35 1.95 18.51
N LYS A 31 7.48 2.04 17.79
CA LYS A 31 8.00 0.91 17.01
C LYS A 31 8.31 -0.28 17.92
N ILE A 32 9.03 -0.03 19.01
CA ILE A 32 9.40 -1.05 20.01
C ILE A 32 8.16 -1.69 20.61
N GLN A 33 7.19 -0.88 21.07
CA GLN A 33 5.94 -1.38 21.65
C GLN A 33 5.16 -2.27 20.68
N ARG A 34 5.14 -1.94 19.38
CA ARG A 34 4.46 -2.76 18.37
C ARG A 34 5.16 -4.10 18.13
N VAL A 35 6.49 -4.11 18.09
CA VAL A 35 7.27 -5.35 17.97
C VAL A 35 7.11 -6.23 19.21
N LEU A 36 7.20 -5.66 20.41
CA LEU A 36 6.96 -6.38 21.67
C LEU A 36 5.54 -6.94 21.73
N GLY A 37 4.54 -6.13 21.38
CA GLY A 37 3.15 -6.59 21.30
C GLY A 37 2.96 -7.73 20.31
N LEU A 38 3.65 -7.73 19.16
CA LEU A 38 3.62 -8.85 18.22
C LEU A 38 4.23 -10.14 18.85
N ILE A 39 5.35 -10.01 19.56
CA ILE A 39 5.98 -11.14 20.26
C ILE A 39 5.05 -11.67 21.35
N GLU A 40 4.46 -10.80 22.17
CA GLU A 40 3.52 -11.19 23.24
C GLU A 40 2.26 -11.86 22.68
N CYS A 41 1.77 -11.37 21.53
CA CYS A 41 0.63 -11.96 20.84
C CYS A 41 0.97 -13.26 20.12
N SER A 42 2.25 -13.54 19.84
CA SER A 42 2.66 -14.66 18.97
C SER A 42 2.10 -16.01 19.43
N LYS A 43 2.02 -16.25 20.74
CA LYS A 43 1.44 -17.45 21.35
C LYS A 43 -0.07 -17.64 21.07
N PHE A 44 -0.75 -16.60 20.63
CA PHE A 44 -2.16 -16.61 20.27
C PHE A 44 -2.39 -16.53 18.74
N ILE A 45 -1.32 -16.47 17.95
CA ILE A 45 -1.40 -16.37 16.48
C ILE A 45 -1.17 -17.75 15.88
N ASN A 46 -2.24 -18.36 15.36
CA ASN A 46 -2.15 -19.66 14.68
C ASN A 46 -1.50 -19.55 13.29
N SER A 47 -1.65 -18.41 12.63
CA SER A 47 -1.04 -18.17 11.32
C SER A 47 -0.99 -16.68 10.97
N LEU A 48 -0.13 -16.34 10.01
CA LEU A 48 -0.05 -15.02 9.40
C LEU A 48 -0.42 -15.09 7.93
N VAL A 49 -0.99 -14.01 7.40
CA VAL A 49 -1.43 -13.96 6.01
C VAL A 49 -0.86 -12.72 5.33
N SER A 50 -0.27 -12.90 4.14
CA SER A 50 0.12 -11.82 3.23
C SER A 50 -0.80 -11.79 1.99
N LEU A 51 -0.97 -10.60 1.42
CA LEU A 51 -1.78 -10.40 0.21
C LEU A 51 -0.90 -10.32 -1.04
N GLY A 52 -1.24 -11.15 -2.01
CA GLY A 52 -0.54 -11.33 -3.26
C GLY A 52 0.94 -11.57 -3.06
N ASP A 53 1.73 -10.86 -3.83
CA ASP A 53 3.17 -10.97 -3.90
C ASP A 53 3.88 -9.85 -3.15
N LEU A 54 3.18 -9.23 -2.18
CA LEU A 54 3.80 -8.35 -1.21
C LEU A 54 5.14 -8.97 -0.77
N PRO A 55 6.25 -8.21 -0.81
CA PRO A 55 7.55 -8.75 -0.50
C PRO A 55 7.43 -9.45 0.84
N THR A 56 7.73 -10.75 0.85
CA THR A 56 7.89 -11.42 2.12
C THR A 56 8.90 -10.60 2.88
N LEU A 57 8.53 -10.24 4.10
CA LEU A 57 9.51 -9.97 5.12
C LEU A 57 10.32 -11.26 5.19
N ASN A 58 11.43 -11.31 4.46
CA ASN A 58 12.07 -12.55 4.02
C ASN A 58 12.47 -13.42 5.22
N ASN A 59 12.49 -12.81 6.41
CA ASN A 59 12.89 -13.41 7.66
C ASN A 59 11.80 -13.32 8.75
N LEU A 60 10.52 -13.08 8.40
CA LEU A 60 9.46 -13.11 9.42
C LEU A 60 9.26 -14.52 9.98
N SER A 61 9.44 -15.55 9.15
CA SER A 61 9.52 -16.94 9.61
C SER A 61 10.74 -17.20 10.49
N THR A 62 11.83 -16.44 10.36
CA THR A 62 12.94 -16.50 11.32
C THR A 62 12.60 -15.81 12.64
N PHE A 63 11.85 -14.70 12.57
CA PHE A 63 11.41 -13.96 13.74
C PHE A 63 10.31 -14.70 14.54
N LEU A 64 9.43 -15.42 13.85
CA LEU A 64 8.31 -16.18 14.41
C LEU A 64 8.31 -17.62 13.85
N PRO A 65 9.26 -18.48 14.27
CA PRO A 65 9.53 -19.78 13.64
C PRO A 65 8.38 -20.79 13.69
N SER A 66 7.51 -20.69 14.69
CA SER A 66 6.39 -21.62 14.85
C SER A 66 5.09 -21.14 14.19
N ILE A 67 5.08 -19.94 13.58
CA ILE A 67 3.86 -19.36 13.01
C ILE A 67 3.90 -19.50 11.49
N PRO A 68 3.03 -20.34 10.90
CA PRO A 68 2.98 -20.49 9.45
C PRO A 68 2.54 -19.17 8.79
N ILE A 69 3.21 -18.84 7.68
CA ILE A 69 2.88 -17.67 6.87
C ILE A 69 2.27 -18.13 5.55
N TYR A 70 1.10 -17.59 5.27
CA TYR A 70 0.29 -17.95 4.13
C TYR A 70 0.13 -16.78 3.17
N ARG A 71 0.07 -17.08 1.86
CA ARG A 71 -0.16 -16.06 0.84
C ARG A 71 -1.54 -16.23 0.23
N LEU A 72 -2.36 -15.19 0.34
CA LEU A 72 -3.62 -15.10 -0.39
C LEU A 72 -3.42 -14.37 -1.70
N PRO A 73 -4.17 -14.69 -2.76
CA PRO A 73 -4.15 -13.87 -3.96
C PRO A 73 -4.68 -12.47 -3.70
N PHE A 74 -4.36 -11.53 -4.59
CA PHE A 74 -4.99 -10.22 -4.58
C PHE A 74 -6.52 -10.35 -4.79
N PRO A 75 -7.32 -9.51 -4.11
CA PRO A 75 -8.78 -9.58 -4.24
C PRO A 75 -9.21 -9.21 -5.67
N SER A 76 -10.22 -9.89 -6.19
CA SER A 76 -10.82 -9.47 -7.46
C SER A 76 -11.45 -8.08 -7.31
N ILE A 77 -11.23 -7.22 -8.30
CA ILE A 77 -11.84 -5.88 -8.37
C ILE A 77 -12.66 -5.79 -9.66
N LYS A 78 -13.79 -5.10 -9.60
CA LYS A 78 -14.59 -4.81 -10.79
C LYS A 78 -13.99 -3.61 -11.52
N PHE A 79 -13.98 -3.66 -12.84
CA PHE A 79 -13.71 -2.47 -13.64
C PHE A 79 -14.76 -1.41 -13.29
N PHE A 80 -14.31 -0.20 -13.04
CA PHE A 80 -15.17 0.89 -12.64
C PHE A 80 -14.67 2.18 -13.27
N LEU A 81 -15.55 2.92 -13.91
CA LEU A 81 -15.25 4.24 -14.42
C LEU A 81 -16.26 5.22 -13.84
N ASN A 82 -15.76 6.22 -13.13
CA ASN A 82 -16.56 7.35 -12.70
C ASN A 82 -15.82 8.65 -12.99
N GLU A 83 -16.37 9.40 -13.94
CA GLU A 83 -15.88 10.71 -14.37
C GLU A 83 -16.68 11.86 -13.73
N SER A 84 -17.82 11.54 -13.12
CA SER A 84 -18.64 12.55 -12.44
C SER A 84 -17.98 13.04 -11.14
N GLY A 85 -18.10 14.33 -10.86
CA GLY A 85 -17.66 14.90 -9.58
C GLY A 85 -16.14 14.98 -9.39
N LEU A 86 -15.36 14.96 -10.47
CA LEU A 86 -13.92 15.27 -10.42
C LEU A 86 -13.70 16.71 -9.97
N ARG A 87 -13.02 16.89 -8.83
CA ARG A 87 -12.69 18.19 -8.24
C ARG A 87 -11.20 18.43 -8.14
N ASN A 88 -10.41 17.36 -8.03
CA ASN A 88 -8.98 17.43 -7.77
C ASN A 88 -8.19 16.72 -8.87
N ASP A 89 -7.01 17.25 -9.18
CA ASP A 89 -6.07 16.59 -10.08
C ASP A 89 -5.46 15.36 -9.40
N PHE A 90 -5.00 15.56 -8.17
CA PHE A 90 -4.31 14.54 -7.39
C PHE A 90 -4.94 14.36 -6.01
N LEU A 91 -4.83 13.14 -5.48
CA LEU A 91 -5.21 12.81 -4.11
C LEU A 91 -4.07 12.14 -3.36
N PHE A 92 -3.75 12.63 -2.19
CA PHE A 92 -2.94 11.90 -1.21
C PHE A 92 -3.74 11.60 0.05
N ILE A 93 -3.75 10.34 0.48
CA ILE A 93 -4.32 9.91 1.76
C ILE A 93 -3.25 9.17 2.55
N GLY A 94 -2.91 9.68 3.73
CA GLY A 94 -1.94 9.10 4.65
C GLY A 94 -1.36 10.13 5.61
N ALA A 95 -0.46 9.69 6.48
CA ALA A 95 0.28 10.59 7.37
C ALA A 95 1.13 11.58 6.58
N LEU A 96 1.07 12.88 6.91
CA LEU A 96 1.86 13.93 6.29
C LEU A 96 3.20 14.10 7.01
N THR A 97 4.16 13.24 6.66
CA THR A 97 5.58 13.40 7.04
C THR A 97 6.18 14.64 6.38
N THR A 98 7.36 15.07 6.83
CA THR A 98 8.08 16.22 6.26
C THR A 98 8.33 16.02 4.77
N TYR A 99 8.87 14.86 4.41
CA TYR A 99 9.11 14.46 3.03
C TYR A 99 7.85 14.53 2.16
N ARG A 100 6.72 14.03 2.65
CA ARG A 100 5.44 14.07 1.92
C ARG A 100 4.91 15.48 1.74
N LYS A 101 5.04 16.33 2.75
CA LYS A 101 4.63 17.74 2.68
C LYS A 101 5.43 18.49 1.62
N GLU A 102 6.74 18.27 1.56
CA GLU A 102 7.61 18.88 0.55
C GLU A 102 7.20 18.47 -0.87
N LEU A 103 6.94 17.18 -1.08
CA LEU A 103 6.50 16.67 -2.37
C LEU A 103 5.14 17.24 -2.80
N ILE A 104 4.17 17.26 -1.88
CA ILE A 104 2.85 17.83 -2.14
C ILE A 104 2.96 19.32 -2.45
N LYS A 105 3.78 20.07 -1.68
CA LYS A 105 4.04 21.49 -1.92
C LYS A 105 4.65 21.72 -3.31
N GLY A 106 5.57 20.85 -3.73
CA GLY A 106 6.14 20.89 -5.08
C GLY A 106 5.08 20.72 -6.17
N ILE A 107 4.19 19.73 -6.04
CA ILE A 107 3.08 19.50 -6.99
C ILE A 107 2.14 20.71 -7.02
N CYS A 108 1.74 21.23 -5.86
CA CYS A 108 0.90 22.43 -5.78
C CYS A 108 1.59 23.65 -6.40
N GLY A 109 2.91 23.78 -6.25
CA GLY A 109 3.70 24.87 -6.84
C GLY A 109 3.65 24.95 -8.37
N PHE A 110 3.29 23.85 -9.06
CA PHE A 110 3.06 23.86 -10.51
C PHE A 110 1.66 24.32 -10.94
N GLY A 111 0.76 24.57 -9.97
CA GLY A 111 -0.62 24.99 -10.17
C GLY A 111 -1.64 23.85 -10.16
N PHE A 112 -1.25 22.63 -9.75
CA PHE A 112 -2.19 21.50 -9.68
C PHE A 112 -3.00 21.52 -8.38
N ASN A 113 -4.27 21.10 -8.47
CA ASN A 113 -5.12 20.94 -7.29
C ASN A 113 -4.88 19.57 -6.62
N VAL A 114 -4.18 19.55 -5.49
CA VAL A 114 -3.92 18.34 -4.70
C VAL A 114 -4.82 18.31 -3.48
N CYS A 115 -5.68 17.30 -3.38
CA CYS A 115 -6.43 17.00 -2.17
C CYS A 115 -5.58 16.14 -1.24
N PHE A 116 -5.38 16.58 -0.01
CA PHE A 116 -4.75 15.78 1.05
C PHE A 116 -5.47 16.07 2.37
N PRO A 117 -6.57 15.36 2.65
CA PRO A 117 -7.40 15.71 3.79
C PRO A 117 -6.59 15.56 5.08
N ASN A 118 -6.52 16.64 5.86
CA ASN A 118 -5.80 16.65 7.12
C ASN A 118 -6.65 15.99 8.19
N PHE A 119 -6.55 14.67 8.31
CA PHE A 119 -7.15 13.95 9.42
C PHE A 119 -6.35 14.30 10.67
N LYS A 120 -6.97 15.04 11.61
CA LYS A 120 -6.42 15.21 12.96
C LYS A 120 -5.98 13.82 13.45
N ARG A 121 -4.81 13.75 14.11
CA ARG A 121 -3.96 12.56 14.38
C ARG A 121 -4.64 11.26 14.85
N ASN A 122 -5.94 11.25 15.17
CA ASN A 122 -6.66 10.13 15.78
C ASN A 122 -7.85 9.57 14.97
N PHE A 123 -8.12 10.03 13.74
CA PHE A 123 -9.26 9.49 12.98
C PHE A 123 -8.83 8.53 11.86
N PHE A 124 -9.15 7.25 12.05
CA PHE A 124 -9.29 6.31 10.95
C PHE A 124 -10.36 6.81 9.99
N ILE A 125 -10.02 6.92 8.71
CA ILE A 125 -11.00 7.29 7.70
C ILE A 125 -11.89 6.10 7.41
N SER A 126 -13.20 6.32 7.40
CA SER A 126 -14.13 5.28 6.98
C SER A 126 -13.88 4.91 5.52
N ARG A 127 -14.16 3.66 5.15
CA ARG A 127 -14.09 3.19 3.76
C ARG A 127 -14.93 4.08 2.83
N LYS A 128 -16.12 4.51 3.27
CA LYS A 128 -17.02 5.39 2.51
C LYS A 128 -16.36 6.74 2.21
N LEU A 129 -15.77 7.37 3.23
CA LEU A 129 -15.12 8.67 3.07
C LEU A 129 -13.85 8.56 2.21
N ARG A 130 -13.05 7.52 2.39
CA ARG A 130 -11.88 7.25 1.53
C ARG A 130 -12.28 7.13 0.06
N ASN A 131 -13.30 6.32 -0.22
CA ASN A 131 -13.78 6.10 -1.58
C ASN A 131 -14.34 7.40 -2.19
N HIS A 132 -15.03 8.23 -1.39
CA HIS A 132 -15.48 9.56 -1.82
C HIS A 132 -14.30 10.42 -2.30
N TYR A 133 -13.25 10.57 -1.49
CA TYR A 133 -12.07 11.34 -1.91
C TYR A 133 -11.41 10.77 -3.17
N VAL A 134 -11.24 9.45 -3.25
CA VAL A 134 -10.67 8.78 -4.43
C VAL A 134 -11.51 9.05 -5.67
N SER A 135 -12.83 8.93 -5.59
CA SER A 135 -13.73 9.19 -6.71
C SER A 135 -13.64 10.64 -7.22
N SER A 136 -13.42 11.61 -6.31
CA SER A 136 -13.35 13.04 -6.62
C SER A 136 -12.02 13.50 -7.24
N SER A 137 -11.08 12.59 -7.48
CA SER A 137 -9.73 12.93 -7.95
C SER A 137 -9.37 12.14 -9.21
N LYS A 138 -8.53 12.70 -10.09
CA LYS A 138 -8.11 12.00 -11.32
C LYS A 138 -7.04 10.93 -11.04
N VAL A 139 -6.04 11.26 -10.24
CA VAL A 139 -4.89 10.38 -9.96
C VAL A 139 -4.67 10.28 -8.46
N VAL A 140 -4.43 9.07 -7.95
CA VAL A 140 -4.07 8.84 -6.55
C VAL A 140 -2.55 8.82 -6.40
N LEU A 141 -2.01 9.58 -5.45
CA LEU A 141 -0.58 9.66 -5.15
C LEU A 141 -0.19 8.57 -4.15
N ASN A 142 0.71 7.69 -4.55
CA ASN A 142 1.46 6.82 -3.64
C ASN A 142 2.82 7.46 -3.31
N ILE A 143 2.81 8.28 -2.25
CA ILE A 143 4.03 8.90 -1.74
C ILE A 143 4.63 8.04 -0.61
N PRO A 144 5.93 7.71 -0.66
CA PRO A 144 6.59 6.98 0.43
C PRO A 144 6.63 7.78 1.73
N GLN A 145 6.87 7.12 2.87
CA GLN A 145 6.90 7.80 4.18
C GLN A 145 8.11 8.74 4.30
N VAL A 146 9.26 8.26 3.83
CA VAL A 146 10.56 8.95 3.78
C VAL A 146 11.21 8.69 2.43
N LYS A 147 12.27 9.40 2.09
CA LYS A 147 12.92 9.35 0.77
C LYS A 147 13.32 7.92 0.35
N ASP A 148 13.95 7.17 1.25
CA ASP A 148 14.51 5.84 0.96
C ASP A 148 13.55 4.70 1.31
N TRP A 149 12.25 4.96 1.25
CA TRP A 149 11.24 3.96 1.57
C TRP A 149 10.98 3.04 0.39
N PHE A 150 11.22 1.75 0.60
CA PHE A 150 11.20 0.74 -0.46
C PHE A 150 9.79 0.36 -0.91
N TRP A 151 8.84 0.26 0.02
CA TRP A 151 7.55 -0.41 -0.25
C TRP A 151 6.48 0.47 -0.89
N LEU A 152 5.76 -0.13 -1.83
CA LEU A 152 4.51 0.37 -2.37
C LEU A 152 3.37 0.13 -1.38
N SER A 153 2.44 1.10 -1.24
CA SER A 153 1.22 0.83 -0.48
C SER A 153 0.22 0.08 -1.34
N THR A 154 0.25 -1.25 -1.30
CA THR A 154 -0.67 -2.14 -2.05
C THR A 154 -2.14 -1.78 -1.84
N MET A 155 -2.54 -1.49 -0.60
CA MET A 155 -3.92 -1.07 -0.31
C MET A 155 -4.31 0.22 -1.03
N ARG A 156 -3.39 1.16 -1.23
CA ARG A 156 -3.66 2.39 -1.98
C ARG A 156 -3.90 2.09 -3.45
N VAL A 157 -3.11 1.19 -4.03
CA VAL A 157 -3.27 0.73 -5.43
C VAL A 157 -4.62 0.02 -5.60
N ILE A 158 -4.91 -0.98 -4.76
CA ILE A 158 -6.17 -1.74 -4.84
C ILE A 158 -7.38 -0.82 -4.70
N VAL A 159 -7.38 0.09 -3.72
CA VAL A 159 -8.48 1.04 -3.52
C VAL A 159 -8.61 2.00 -4.69
N SER A 160 -7.49 2.50 -5.23
CA SER A 160 -7.49 3.38 -6.40
C SER A 160 -8.14 2.69 -7.60
N LEU A 161 -7.70 1.48 -7.92
CA LEU A 161 -8.22 0.71 -9.05
C LEU A 161 -9.70 0.34 -8.86
N ALA A 162 -10.10 -0.04 -7.65
CA ALA A 162 -11.49 -0.35 -7.32
C ALA A 162 -12.43 0.88 -7.43
N ASN A 163 -11.87 2.09 -7.44
CA ASN A 163 -12.61 3.34 -7.65
C ASN A 163 -12.29 3.97 -9.02
N GLY A 164 -11.71 3.22 -9.93
CA GLY A 164 -11.53 3.66 -11.31
C GLY A 164 -10.37 4.63 -11.55
N LYS A 165 -9.42 4.73 -10.62
CA LYS A 165 -8.34 5.73 -10.68
C LYS A 165 -6.97 5.05 -10.84
N PRO A 166 -6.06 5.61 -11.65
CA PRO A 166 -4.66 5.17 -11.65
C PRO A 166 -3.95 5.69 -10.40
N THR A 167 -2.87 5.00 -10.03
CA THR A 167 -1.95 5.45 -8.98
C THR A 167 -0.63 5.92 -9.59
N LEU A 168 -0.16 7.08 -9.14
CA LEU A 168 1.19 7.58 -9.36
C LEU A 168 2.05 7.22 -8.14
N SER A 169 3.01 6.32 -8.29
CA SER A 169 4.00 6.03 -7.27
C SER A 169 5.28 6.83 -7.48
N ILE A 170 5.79 7.36 -6.38
CA ILE A 170 6.98 8.20 -6.37
C ILE A 170 8.08 7.45 -5.65
N ASN A 171 9.21 7.20 -6.34
CA ASN A 171 10.43 6.69 -5.73
C ASN A 171 10.27 5.38 -4.92
N SER A 172 9.27 4.54 -5.23
CA SER A 172 9.18 3.20 -4.62
C SER A 172 10.17 2.27 -5.29
N GLN A 173 10.97 1.57 -4.49
CA GLN A 173 11.91 0.54 -4.95
C GLN A 173 11.32 -0.87 -4.74
N ASP A 174 10.00 -0.97 -4.85
CA ASP A 174 9.28 -2.22 -4.61
C ASP A 174 9.48 -3.19 -5.79
N PHE A 175 9.76 -4.45 -5.49
CA PHE A 175 9.98 -5.50 -6.50
C PHE A 175 8.75 -6.39 -6.74
N SER A 176 7.64 -6.14 -6.05
CA SER A 176 6.38 -6.86 -6.28
C SER A 176 5.79 -6.56 -7.66
N GLU A 177 5.19 -7.55 -8.32
CA GLU A 177 4.33 -7.47 -9.48
C GLU A 177 3.28 -6.36 -9.40
N ILE A 178 2.70 -6.07 -8.22
CA ILE A 178 1.74 -4.97 -8.07
C ILE A 178 2.36 -3.59 -8.39
N HIS A 179 3.69 -3.47 -8.34
CA HIS A 179 4.43 -2.31 -8.87
C HIS A 179 4.12 -2.00 -10.33
N ASN A 180 3.83 -3.02 -11.16
CA ASN A 180 3.45 -2.83 -12.56
C ASN A 180 2.05 -2.22 -12.74
N CYS A 181 1.25 -2.19 -11.67
CA CYS A 181 -0.09 -1.60 -11.66
C CYS A 181 -0.08 -0.09 -11.37
N VAL A 182 1.09 0.54 -11.26
CA VAL A 182 1.19 1.98 -10.99
C VAL A 182 2.10 2.67 -12.00
N TYR A 183 1.90 3.96 -12.20
CA TYR A 183 2.88 4.76 -12.93
C TYR A 183 4.02 5.15 -11.98
N GLN A 184 5.24 4.83 -12.36
CA GLN A 184 6.45 5.01 -11.55
C GLN A 184 7.23 6.24 -12.00
N THR A 185 7.57 7.12 -11.07
CA THR A 185 8.58 8.16 -11.30
C THR A 185 9.90 7.74 -10.67
N LYS A 186 10.94 7.58 -11.49
CA LYS A 186 12.28 7.10 -11.07
C LYS A 186 13.12 8.16 -10.34
N SER A 187 12.66 9.42 -10.28
CA SER A 187 13.37 10.49 -9.58
C SER A 187 12.40 11.47 -8.93
N VAL A 188 12.74 11.88 -7.71
CA VAL A 188 12.07 12.96 -6.96
C VAL A 188 12.19 14.30 -7.72
N PHE A 189 13.20 14.46 -8.59
CA PHE A 189 13.35 15.65 -9.44
C PHE A 189 12.52 15.59 -10.74
N LEU A 190 11.84 14.47 -11.01
CA LEU A 190 10.98 14.28 -12.20
C LEU A 190 9.51 14.66 -11.97
N PHE A 191 9.19 15.41 -10.90
CA PHE A 191 8.00 16.26 -10.92
C PHE A 191 8.20 17.41 -11.91
N ASP A 192 8.50 17.10 -13.16
CA ASP A 192 8.31 18.06 -14.23
C ASP A 192 6.80 18.19 -14.42
N LYS A 193 6.33 19.43 -14.40
CA LYS A 193 4.97 19.83 -14.75
C LYS A 193 4.48 19.11 -16.02
N ARG A 194 5.35 18.88 -17.01
CA ARG A 194 5.01 18.16 -18.25
C ARG A 194 4.58 16.71 -17.99
N ASN A 195 5.30 15.98 -17.15
CA ASN A 195 4.96 14.59 -16.82
C ASN A 195 3.64 14.52 -16.04
N LEU A 196 3.44 15.43 -15.09
CA LEU A 196 2.19 15.52 -14.33
C LEU A 196 1.00 15.87 -15.24
N LEU A 197 1.17 16.81 -16.18
CA LEU A 197 0.16 17.11 -17.19
C LEU A 197 -0.13 15.91 -18.10
N PHE A 198 0.90 15.18 -18.54
CA PHE A 198 0.72 13.96 -19.32
C PHE A 198 -0.11 12.93 -18.56
N LEU A 199 0.18 12.71 -17.27
CA LEU A 199 -0.59 11.81 -16.42
C LEU A 199 -2.05 12.24 -16.31
N LEU A 200 -2.31 13.52 -16.08
CA LEU A 200 -3.67 14.05 -15.96
C LEU A 200 -4.45 14.03 -17.27
N LYS A 201 -3.78 14.17 -18.42
CA LYS A 201 -4.43 14.04 -19.74
C LYS A 201 -4.73 12.58 -20.09
N ASN A 202 -3.91 11.65 -19.63
CA ASN A 202 -3.99 10.24 -20.01
C ASN A 202 -4.47 9.32 -18.87
N TRP A 203 -5.02 9.88 -17.78
CA TRP A 203 -5.31 9.14 -16.55
C TRP A 203 -6.21 7.92 -16.78
N PHE A 204 -7.19 8.03 -17.67
CA PHE A 204 -8.10 6.92 -18.00
C PHE A 204 -7.38 5.76 -18.67
N PHE A 205 -6.54 6.05 -19.67
CA PHE A 205 -5.73 5.03 -20.34
C PHE A 205 -4.79 4.33 -19.35
N LEU A 206 -4.17 5.12 -18.46
CA LEU A 206 -3.30 4.60 -17.41
C LEU A 206 -4.06 3.71 -16.42
N TYR A 207 -5.28 4.08 -16.04
CA TYR A 207 -6.16 3.26 -15.22
C TYR A 207 -6.47 1.93 -15.90
N LYS A 208 -6.90 1.95 -17.16
CA LYS A 208 -7.23 0.73 -17.92
C LYS A 208 -6.03 -0.21 -18.00
N LYS A 209 -4.85 0.33 -18.32
CA LYS A 209 -3.60 -0.44 -18.36
C LYS A 209 -3.30 -1.07 -16.99
N ALA A 210 -3.33 -0.27 -15.93
CA ALA A 210 -3.06 -0.74 -14.56
C ALA A 210 -4.06 -1.81 -14.09
N TYR A 211 -5.34 -1.64 -14.41
CA TYR A 211 -6.39 -2.62 -14.10
C TYR A 211 -6.14 -3.97 -14.80
N LEU A 212 -5.78 -3.96 -16.09
CA LEU A 212 -5.48 -5.19 -16.83
C LEU A 212 -4.28 -5.93 -16.24
N TRP A 213 -3.22 -5.21 -15.90
CA TRP A 213 -2.07 -5.78 -15.18
C TRP A 213 -2.49 -6.41 -13.85
N TYR A 214 -3.27 -5.69 -13.06
CA TYR A 214 -3.76 -6.18 -11.77
C TYR A 214 -4.56 -7.48 -11.91
N MET A 215 -5.51 -7.53 -12.86
CA MET A 215 -6.34 -8.72 -13.07
C MET A 215 -5.51 -9.91 -13.56
N ASN A 216 -4.51 -9.67 -14.41
CA ASN A 216 -3.59 -10.71 -14.88
C ASN A 216 -2.73 -11.25 -13.72
N SER A 217 -2.09 -10.39 -12.93
CA SER A 217 -1.31 -10.80 -11.76
C SER A 217 -2.16 -11.53 -10.72
N ALA A 218 -3.36 -11.03 -10.42
CA ALA A 218 -4.27 -11.68 -9.49
C ALA A 218 -4.68 -13.08 -9.98
N ALA A 219 -4.96 -13.25 -11.28
CA ALA A 219 -5.30 -14.54 -11.88
C ALA A 219 -4.12 -15.52 -11.86
N LEU A 220 -2.91 -15.05 -12.19
CA LEU A 220 -1.68 -15.85 -12.12
C LEU A 220 -1.39 -16.33 -10.70
N PHE A 221 -1.52 -15.43 -9.71
CA PHE A 221 -1.31 -15.76 -8.31
C PHE A 221 -2.33 -16.79 -7.83
N ARG A 222 -3.61 -16.60 -8.14
CA ARG A 222 -4.67 -17.55 -7.79
C ARG A 222 -4.42 -18.95 -8.37
N ARG A 223 -3.93 -19.06 -9.61
CA ARG A 223 -3.58 -20.37 -10.19
C ARG A 223 -2.50 -21.08 -9.35
N ARG A 224 -1.49 -20.34 -8.90
CA ARG A 224 -0.39 -20.85 -8.06
C ARG A 224 -0.82 -21.20 -6.63
N THR A 225 -1.84 -20.54 -6.08
CA THR A 225 -2.29 -20.71 -4.68
C THR A 225 -3.63 -21.43 -4.52
N SER A 226 -4.21 -21.95 -5.61
CA SER A 226 -5.62 -22.43 -5.67
C SER A 226 -5.97 -23.54 -4.69
N PHE A 227 -5.06 -24.47 -4.41
CA PHE A 227 -5.28 -25.52 -3.41
C PHE A 227 -5.37 -24.92 -1.99
N PHE A 228 -4.47 -24.01 -1.68
CA PHE A 228 -4.31 -23.43 -0.37
C PHE A 228 -5.44 -22.43 -0.03
N GLU A 229 -5.91 -21.65 -1.01
CA GLU A 229 -7.07 -20.77 -0.86
C GLU A 229 -8.33 -21.57 -0.50
N LYS A 230 -8.56 -22.72 -1.17
CA LYS A 230 -9.69 -23.60 -0.87
C LYS A 230 -9.59 -24.23 0.53
N PHE A 231 -8.39 -24.64 0.92
CA PHE A 231 -8.13 -25.18 2.27
C PHE A 231 -8.40 -24.12 3.35
N LEU A 232 -7.85 -22.91 3.22
CA LEU A 232 -8.08 -21.85 4.20
C LEU A 232 -9.55 -21.43 4.29
N ILE A 233 -10.24 -21.25 3.16
CA ILE A 233 -11.67 -20.88 3.19
C ILE A 233 -12.48 -21.96 3.91
N LYS A 234 -12.16 -23.24 3.68
CA LYS A 234 -12.78 -24.35 4.37
C LYS A 234 -12.45 -24.33 5.87
N TRP A 235 -11.17 -24.21 6.23
CA TRP A 235 -10.73 -24.19 7.62
C TRP A 235 -11.32 -23.01 8.42
N PHE A 236 -11.29 -21.79 7.87
CA PHE A 236 -11.94 -20.64 8.50
C PHE A 236 -13.44 -20.82 8.67
N ARG A 237 -14.12 -21.42 7.68
CA ARG A 237 -15.55 -21.72 7.77
C ARG A 237 -15.83 -22.75 8.85
N ASP A 238 -15.02 -23.80 8.94
CA ASP A 238 -15.21 -24.90 9.87
C ASP A 238 -14.85 -24.49 11.31
N GLU A 239 -13.84 -23.64 11.54
CA GLU A 239 -13.50 -23.14 12.88
C GLU A 239 -14.44 -22.01 13.37
N LEU A 240 -14.91 -21.12 12.48
CA LEU A 240 -15.88 -20.06 12.87
C LEU A 240 -17.28 -20.59 13.17
N ILE A 241 -17.64 -21.79 12.69
CA ILE A 241 -18.92 -22.45 13.01
C ILE A 241 -18.84 -23.14 14.40
N ASN A 242 -17.64 -23.41 14.90
CA ASN A 242 -17.41 -24.11 16.17
C ASN A 242 -17.01 -23.18 17.33
N LEU A 243 -17.11 -21.86 17.14
CA LEU A 243 -16.97 -20.80 18.15
C LEU A 243 -18.30 -20.09 18.37
#